data_AF-A0A815AHF1-F1
#
_entry.id   AF-A0A815AHF1-F1
#
_cell.length_a   1.000
_cell.length_b   1.000
_cell.length_c   1.000
_cell.angle_alpha   90.00
_cell.angle_beta   90.00
_cell.angle_gamma   90.00
#
_symmetry.space_group_name_H-M   'P 1'
#
loop_
_entity.id
_entity.type
_entity.pdbx_description
1 polymer ?
#
loop_
_entity_poly.entity_id
_entity_poly.type
_entity_poly.pdbx_seq_one_letter_code
_entity_poly.pdbx_strand_id
1 'polypeptide(L)'
;MLSCRRLILSYSHFPSNRISSLLITRYNSSSIDMSNILQEHSFNFEKKSSTTIAYETFVQTPSEFVANSLLQIHDSLNLPWWATIALATITFRVIVGASITISQQRFIERLQIVRRTVKNELEPRVKILNIQAMKGKTATVLEEKKNLQRDALQLTKRGYSELNVHPGKLLILALFGSIPWLYFTFGIRMICTSPITHPTISQEGILWFQNLAEADPYGILPLGFLIHSLIGISFNAVEKPDYFNDQTQ
;
A
#
# COMPACT_ATOMS: atom_id res chain seq x y z
N MET A 1 -19.55 63.84 -44.74
CA MET A 1 -18.90 62.82 -45.61
C MET A 1 -19.79 61.59 -45.60
N LEU A 2 -20.73 61.46 -46.56
CA LEU A 2 -20.65 60.62 -47.78
C LEU A 2 -20.49 59.12 -47.43
N SER A 3 -21.51 58.24 -47.50
CA SER A 3 -22.36 57.75 -48.61
C SER A 3 -21.96 56.32 -49.07
N CYS A 4 -22.93 55.60 -49.66
CA CYS A 4 -22.89 54.30 -50.39
C CYS A 4 -23.10 53.03 -49.52
N ARG A 5 -24.21 52.26 -49.57
CA ARG A 5 -25.21 51.86 -50.60
C ARG A 5 -24.67 50.89 -51.68
N ARG A 6 -25.06 49.60 -51.61
CA ARG A 6 -25.36 48.65 -52.74
C ARG A 6 -25.69 47.26 -52.14
N LEU A 7 -26.94 46.76 -52.14
CA LEU A 7 -27.82 46.29 -53.23
C LEU A 7 -27.48 44.89 -53.82
N ILE A 8 -28.35 43.93 -53.45
CA ILE A 8 -29.07 42.91 -54.25
C ILE A 8 -28.25 41.79 -54.95
N LEU A 9 -28.68 40.53 -54.72
CA LEU A 9 -29.19 39.53 -55.71
C LEU A 9 -28.99 38.12 -55.13
N SER A 10 -30.02 37.50 -54.57
CA SER A 10 -31.03 36.68 -55.30
C SER A 10 -30.38 35.59 -56.15
N TYR A 11 -30.37 34.35 -55.66
CA TYR A 11 -30.51 33.16 -56.51
C TYR A 11 -31.03 31.98 -55.69
N SER A 12 -32.36 31.84 -55.68
CA SER A 12 -33.09 30.65 -55.27
C SER A 12 -33.24 29.71 -56.47
N HIS A 13 -32.60 28.55 -56.45
CA HIS A 13 -33.22 27.24 -56.77
C HIS A 13 -32.17 26.13 -56.85
N PHE A 14 -32.14 25.26 -55.84
CA PHE A 14 -31.61 23.90 -55.95
C PHE A 14 -32.61 22.96 -55.25
N PRO A 15 -32.94 21.77 -55.81
CA PRO A 15 -34.05 20.96 -55.33
C PRO A 15 -33.78 20.42 -53.92
N SER A 16 -34.47 21.00 -52.94
CA SER A 16 -34.16 20.97 -51.50
C SER A 16 -34.69 19.75 -50.73
N ASN A 17 -35.31 18.76 -51.36
CA ASN A 17 -36.17 17.84 -50.59
C ASN A 17 -35.54 16.47 -50.25
N ARG A 18 -34.44 16.05 -50.90
CA ARG A 18 -33.82 14.73 -50.62
C ARG A 18 -32.46 14.81 -49.90
N ILE A 19 -31.69 15.88 -50.16
CA ILE A 19 -30.42 16.11 -49.47
C ILE A 19 -30.68 16.69 -48.08
N SER A 20 -31.68 17.56 -47.92
CA SER A 20 -32.03 18.12 -46.62
C SER A 20 -32.56 17.07 -45.65
N SER A 21 -33.33 16.08 -46.09
CA SER A 21 -33.76 14.99 -45.21
C SER A 21 -32.59 14.10 -44.80
N LEU A 22 -31.70 13.73 -45.70
CA LEU A 22 -30.48 12.97 -45.37
C LEU A 22 -29.52 13.76 -44.48
N LEU A 23 -29.36 15.07 -44.71
CA LEU A 23 -28.54 15.94 -43.87
C LEU A 23 -29.19 16.18 -42.51
N ILE A 24 -30.51 16.31 -42.41
CA ILE A 24 -31.24 16.41 -41.13
C ILE A 24 -31.17 15.08 -40.39
N THR A 25 -31.34 13.93 -41.05
CA THR A 25 -31.22 12.62 -40.41
C THR A 25 -29.79 12.34 -39.96
N ARG A 26 -28.78 12.72 -40.76
CA ARG A 26 -27.36 12.56 -40.41
C ARG A 26 -26.91 13.56 -39.35
N TYR A 27 -27.40 14.80 -39.40
CA TYR A 27 -27.16 15.82 -38.37
C TYR A 27 -27.81 15.40 -37.05
N ASN A 28 -29.07 14.94 -37.08
CA ASN A 28 -29.78 14.48 -35.89
C ASN A 28 -29.14 13.20 -35.32
N SER A 29 -28.74 12.23 -36.16
CA SER A 29 -28.01 11.04 -35.67
C SER A 29 -26.65 11.40 -35.08
N SER A 30 -25.89 12.30 -35.73
CA SER A 30 -24.59 12.77 -35.21
C SER A 30 -24.73 13.65 -33.97
N SER A 31 -25.83 14.39 -33.85
CA SER A 31 -26.14 15.22 -32.68
C SER A 31 -26.59 14.37 -31.50
N ILE A 32 -27.36 13.30 -31.74
CA ILE A 32 -27.75 12.31 -30.74
C ILE A 32 -26.51 11.53 -30.26
N ASP A 33 -25.63 11.12 -31.18
CA ASP A 33 -24.35 10.50 -30.82
C ASP A 33 -23.46 11.47 -30.01
N MET A 34 -23.33 12.72 -30.46
CA MET A 34 -22.55 13.73 -29.74
C MET A 34 -23.13 14.07 -28.37
N SER A 35 -24.46 14.14 -28.22
CA SER A 35 -25.08 14.36 -26.91
C SER A 35 -24.85 13.17 -25.98
N ASN A 36 -24.93 11.94 -26.50
CA ASN A 36 -24.67 10.73 -25.72
C ASN A 36 -23.20 10.68 -25.27
N ILE A 37 -22.26 11.02 -26.16
CA ILE A 37 -20.82 11.09 -25.84
C ILE A 37 -20.55 12.18 -24.80
N LEU A 38 -21.12 13.37 -24.95
CA LEU A 38 -20.94 14.46 -23.98
C LEU A 38 -21.53 14.12 -22.62
N GLN A 39 -22.69 13.45 -22.59
CA GLN A 39 -23.34 12.99 -21.36
C GLN A 39 -22.55 11.86 -20.68
N GLU A 40 -21.97 10.95 -21.46
CA GLU A 40 -21.09 9.91 -20.96
C GLU A 40 -19.79 10.52 -20.41
N HIS A 41 -19.23 11.51 -21.09
CA HIS A 41 -18.03 12.20 -20.65
C HIS A 41 -18.26 13.06 -19.40
N SER A 42 -19.41 13.71 -19.28
CA SER A 42 -19.78 14.46 -18.07
C SER A 42 -20.01 13.53 -16.88
N PHE A 43 -20.68 12.39 -17.10
CA PHE A 43 -20.89 11.37 -16.07
C PHE A 43 -19.56 10.72 -15.63
N ASN A 44 -18.67 10.42 -16.58
CA ASN A 44 -17.34 9.89 -16.30
C ASN A 44 -16.46 10.93 -15.59
N PHE A 45 -16.56 12.21 -15.94
CA PHE A 45 -15.87 13.30 -15.25
C PHE A 45 -16.39 13.48 -13.82
N GLU A 46 -17.70 13.44 -13.61
CA GLU A 46 -18.32 13.55 -12.29
C GLU A 46 -17.98 12.34 -11.41
N LYS A 47 -17.96 11.12 -11.97
CA LYS A 47 -17.51 9.92 -11.27
C LYS A 47 -16.02 9.98 -10.93
N LYS A 48 -15.19 10.43 -11.87
CA LYS A 48 -13.74 10.64 -11.65
C LYS A 48 -13.50 11.73 -10.60
N SER A 49 -14.24 12.83 -10.65
CA SER A 49 -14.18 13.92 -9.67
C SER A 49 -14.67 13.47 -8.29
N SER A 50 -15.77 12.73 -8.20
CA SER A 50 -16.30 12.21 -6.93
C SER A 50 -15.39 11.17 -6.29
N THR A 51 -14.84 10.25 -7.08
CA THR A 51 -13.80 9.32 -6.61
C THR A 51 -12.52 10.07 -6.23
N THR A 52 -12.25 11.20 -6.90
CA THR A 52 -11.13 12.07 -6.59
C THR A 52 -11.28 12.74 -5.23
N ILE A 53 -12.40 13.44 -5.05
CA ILE A 53 -12.77 14.12 -3.81
C ILE A 53 -12.88 13.11 -2.65
N ALA A 54 -13.40 11.90 -2.89
CA ALA A 54 -13.47 10.86 -1.87
C ALA A 54 -12.08 10.32 -1.46
N TYR A 55 -11.15 10.10 -2.40
CA TYR A 55 -9.78 9.71 -2.06
C TYR A 55 -9.07 10.85 -1.34
N GLU A 56 -9.26 12.09 -1.81
CA GLU A 56 -8.64 13.28 -1.20
C GLU A 56 -9.14 13.42 0.21
N THR A 57 -10.45 13.37 0.44
CA THR A 57 -11.01 13.45 1.79
C THR A 57 -10.52 12.31 2.68
N PHE A 58 -10.50 11.05 2.20
CA PHE A 58 -10.09 9.88 3.00
C PHE A 58 -8.62 9.93 3.41
N VAL A 59 -7.74 10.46 2.56
CA VAL A 59 -6.31 10.57 2.85
C VAL A 59 -6.01 11.87 3.60
N GLN A 60 -6.64 12.99 3.22
CA GLN A 60 -6.42 14.32 3.78
C GLN A 60 -6.90 14.40 5.22
N THR A 61 -8.09 13.92 5.58
CA THR A 61 -8.58 14.12 6.97
C THR A 61 -7.68 13.50 8.06
N PRO A 62 -7.21 12.24 7.97
CA PRO A 62 -6.30 11.68 8.97
C PRO A 62 -4.89 12.28 8.90
N SER A 63 -4.41 12.65 7.70
CA SER A 63 -3.08 13.25 7.55
C SER A 63 -3.03 14.71 8.02
N GLU A 64 -4.10 15.47 7.83
CA GLU A 64 -4.33 16.79 8.43
C GLU A 64 -4.35 16.73 9.94
N PHE A 65 -5.04 15.73 10.51
CA PHE A 65 -5.02 15.52 11.96
C PHE A 65 -3.59 15.30 12.48
N VAL A 66 -2.80 14.47 11.80
CA VAL A 66 -1.39 14.26 12.17
C VAL A 66 -0.58 15.55 12.03
N ALA A 67 -0.74 16.29 10.93
CA ALA A 67 -0.02 17.53 10.70
C ALA A 67 -0.34 18.59 11.77
N ASN A 68 -1.62 18.78 12.09
CA ASN A 68 -2.06 19.68 13.15
C ASN A 68 -1.55 19.25 14.52
N SER A 69 -1.51 17.93 14.80
CA SER A 69 -0.94 17.41 16.04
C SER A 69 0.56 17.68 16.14
N LEU A 70 1.31 17.52 15.05
CA LEU A 70 2.74 17.83 15.00
C LEU A 70 3.00 19.32 15.23
N LEU A 71 2.21 20.20 14.61
CA LEU A 71 2.28 21.65 14.84
C LEU A 71 2.00 22.00 16.30
N GLN A 72 0.97 21.42 16.91
CA GLN A 72 0.67 21.63 18.32
C GLN A 72 1.82 21.19 19.24
N ILE A 73 2.44 20.03 18.96
CA ILE A 73 3.60 19.54 19.74
C ILE A 73 4.79 20.48 19.57
N HIS A 74 5.07 20.92 18.33
CA HIS A 74 6.13 21.87 18.03
C HIS A 74 5.94 23.20 18.78
N ASP A 75 4.75 23.81 18.65
CA ASP A 75 4.47 25.14 19.19
C ASP A 75 4.32 25.14 20.72
N SER A 76 3.81 24.05 21.31
CA SER A 76 3.66 23.93 22.76
C SER A 76 4.99 23.66 23.48
N LEU A 77 5.86 22.84 22.88
CA LEU A 77 7.14 22.46 23.49
C LEU A 77 8.31 23.34 23.04
N ASN A 78 8.11 24.20 22.03
CA ASN A 78 9.15 25.01 21.38
C ASN A 78 10.37 24.17 20.97
N LEU A 79 10.11 22.95 20.47
CA LEU A 79 11.14 22.01 20.04
C LEU A 79 11.43 22.19 18.56
N PRO A 80 12.69 22.05 18.12
CA PRO A 80 13.01 22.08 16.71
C PRO A 80 12.32 20.92 15.97
N TRP A 81 11.99 21.13 14.70
CA TRP A 81 11.22 20.15 13.90
C TRP A 81 11.75 18.71 13.93
N TRP A 82 13.07 18.50 13.87
CA TRP A 82 13.66 17.16 13.95
C TRP A 82 13.32 16.44 15.27
N ALA A 83 13.32 17.18 16.39
CA ALA A 83 13.04 16.64 17.71
C ALA A 83 11.55 16.35 17.87
N THR A 84 10.69 17.22 17.35
CA THR A 84 9.24 17.02 17.32
C THR A 84 8.86 15.76 16.54
N ILE A 85 9.43 15.55 15.35
CA ILE A 85 9.17 14.36 14.53
C ILE A 85 9.68 13.10 15.23
N ALA A 86 10.88 13.15 15.83
CA ALA A 86 11.45 12.02 16.57
C ALA A 86 10.58 11.65 17.78
N LEU A 87 10.17 12.64 18.58
CA LEU A 87 9.31 12.46 19.75
C LEU A 87 7.95 11.87 19.36
N ALA A 88 7.30 12.42 18.34
CA ALA A 88 6.03 11.92 17.85
C ALA A 88 6.16 10.45 17.37
N THR A 89 7.25 10.13 16.66
CA THR A 89 7.52 8.77 16.19
C THR A 89 7.72 7.79 17.35
N ILE A 90 8.51 8.17 18.37
CA ILE A 90 8.76 7.33 19.54
C ILE A 90 7.45 7.09 20.31
N THR A 91 6.70 8.14 20.60
CA THR A 91 5.40 8.04 21.28
C THR A 91 4.44 7.15 20.51
N PHE A 92 4.34 7.34 19.19
CA PHE A 92 3.51 6.51 18.33
C PHE A 92 3.95 5.04 18.33
N ARG A 93 5.26 4.78 18.27
CA ARG A 93 5.83 3.42 18.32
C ARG A 93 5.59 2.74 19.66
N VAL A 94 5.66 3.46 20.78
CA VAL A 94 5.43 2.90 22.11
C VAL A 94 3.94 2.61 22.33
N ILE A 95 3.05 3.52 21.95
CA ILE A 95 1.61 3.36 22.20
C ILE A 95 0.98 2.38 21.18
N VAL A 96 1.12 2.68 19.90
CA VAL A 96 0.44 1.94 18.82
C VAL A 96 1.32 0.81 18.31
N GLY A 97 2.59 1.10 18.04
CA GLY A 97 3.53 0.12 17.51
C GLY A 97 3.68 -1.11 18.41
N ALA A 98 3.99 -0.90 19.70
CA ALA A 98 4.20 -1.99 20.64
C ALA A 98 2.94 -2.85 20.82
N SER A 99 1.76 -2.22 20.93
CA SER A 99 0.48 -2.91 21.05
C SER A 99 0.19 -3.83 19.86
N ILE A 100 0.46 -3.35 18.64
CA ILE A 100 0.31 -4.13 17.41
C ILE A 100 1.35 -5.25 17.36
N THR A 101 2.61 -4.97 17.66
CA THR A 101 3.70 -5.95 17.64
C THR A 101 3.46 -7.08 18.64
N ILE A 102 3.02 -6.78 19.86
CA ILE A 102 2.67 -7.80 20.87
C ILE A 102 1.54 -8.68 20.34
N SER A 103 0.53 -8.09 19.70
CA SER A 103 -0.58 -8.83 19.10
C SER A 103 -0.11 -9.73 17.95
N GLN A 104 0.82 -9.25 17.12
CA GLN A 104 1.45 -10.02 16.05
C GLN A 104 2.29 -11.17 16.59
N GLN A 105 3.13 -10.93 17.60
CA GLN A 105 3.99 -11.94 18.23
C GLN A 105 3.17 -13.10 18.79
N ARG A 106 2.11 -12.80 19.58
CA ARG A 106 1.19 -13.81 20.10
C ARG A 106 0.55 -14.66 19.01
N PHE A 107 0.27 -14.07 17.84
CA PHE A 107 -0.29 -14.81 16.71
C PHE A 107 0.77 -15.69 16.03
N ILE A 108 1.98 -15.18 15.87
CA ILE A 108 3.13 -15.90 15.31
C ILE A 108 3.49 -17.10 16.19
N GLU A 109 3.47 -16.97 17.51
CA GLU A 109 3.72 -18.08 18.44
C GLU A 109 2.74 -19.24 18.23
N ARG A 110 1.45 -18.94 18.09
CA ARG A 110 0.42 -19.97 17.80
C ARG A 110 0.66 -20.66 16.46
N LEU A 111 1.05 -19.90 15.44
CA LEU A 111 1.45 -20.46 14.13
C LEU A 111 2.69 -21.35 14.25
N GLN A 112 3.67 -20.96 15.06
CA GLN A 112 4.87 -21.74 15.30
C GLN A 112 4.57 -23.06 16.03
N ILE A 113 3.59 -23.09 16.93
CA ILE A 113 3.13 -24.35 17.55
C ILE A 113 2.60 -25.30 16.48
N VAL A 114 1.67 -24.86 15.62
CA VAL A 114 1.16 -25.70 14.51
C VAL A 114 2.29 -26.18 13.61
N ARG A 115 3.20 -25.28 13.24
CA ARG A 115 4.34 -25.60 12.37
C ARG A 115 5.26 -26.65 13.01
N ARG A 116 5.51 -26.56 14.32
CA ARG A 116 6.31 -27.56 15.06
C ARG A 116 5.61 -28.91 15.12
N THR A 117 4.32 -28.96 15.41
CA THR A 117 3.54 -30.21 15.43
C THR A 117 3.56 -30.90 14.06
N VAL A 118 3.32 -30.15 12.98
CA VAL A 118 3.38 -30.69 11.61
C VAL A 118 4.80 -31.18 11.27
N LYS A 119 5.84 -30.41 11.63
CA LYS A 119 7.23 -30.83 11.38
C LYS A 119 7.56 -32.13 12.10
N ASN A 120 7.26 -32.25 13.39
CA ASN A 120 7.61 -33.42 14.20
C ASN A 120 6.93 -34.70 13.69
N GLU A 121 5.67 -34.61 13.25
CA GLU A 121 4.93 -35.76 12.70
C GLU A 121 5.42 -36.18 11.31
N LEU A 122 5.83 -35.22 10.47
CA LEU A 122 6.22 -35.50 9.08
C LEU A 122 7.70 -35.83 8.91
N GLU A 123 8.58 -35.32 9.77
CA GLU A 123 10.02 -35.52 9.66
C GLU A 123 10.46 -36.99 9.51
N PRO A 124 9.97 -37.96 10.31
CA PRO A 124 10.38 -39.36 10.13
C PRO A 124 9.92 -39.93 8.78
N ARG A 125 8.71 -39.59 8.33
CA ARG A 125 8.17 -40.04 7.04
C ARG A 125 8.97 -39.48 5.86
N VAL A 126 9.35 -38.20 5.93
CA VAL A 126 10.20 -37.55 4.92
C VAL A 126 11.58 -38.20 4.86
N LYS A 127 12.20 -38.52 6.01
CA LYS A 127 13.51 -39.22 6.04
C LYS A 127 13.44 -40.58 5.35
N ILE A 128 12.39 -41.36 5.60
CA ILE A 128 12.18 -42.66 4.95
C ILE A 128 12.02 -42.50 3.44
N LEU A 129 11.21 -41.55 2.97
CA LEU A 129 11.02 -41.30 1.54
C LEU A 129 12.32 -40.88 0.84
N ASN A 130 13.13 -40.04 1.48
CA ASN A 130 14.42 -39.64 0.93
C ASN A 130 15.36 -40.84 0.76
N ILE A 131 15.42 -41.74 1.75
CA ILE A 131 16.22 -42.98 1.64
C ILE A 131 15.70 -43.86 0.50
N GLN A 132 14.37 -43.96 0.31
CA GLN A 132 13.80 -44.73 -0.79
C GLN A 132 14.08 -44.12 -2.17
N ALA A 133 14.10 -42.77 -2.26
CA ALA A 133 14.48 -42.05 -3.46
C ALA A 133 15.95 -42.32 -3.85
N MET A 134 16.85 -42.31 -2.86
CA MET A 134 18.27 -42.63 -3.05
C MET A 134 18.49 -44.08 -3.51
N LYS A 135 17.55 -44.99 -3.19
CA LYS A 135 17.56 -46.40 -3.63
C LYS A 135 16.98 -46.60 -5.05
N GLY A 136 16.65 -45.53 -5.78
CA GLY A 136 16.22 -45.61 -7.18
C GLY A 136 14.76 -45.99 -7.42
N LYS A 137 13.90 -45.97 -6.38
CA LYS A 137 12.46 -46.28 -6.51
C LYS A 137 11.63 -45.05 -6.90
N THR A 138 11.91 -44.45 -8.05
CA THR A 138 11.38 -43.12 -8.42
C THR A 138 9.85 -43.07 -8.58
N ALA A 139 9.23 -44.11 -9.12
CA ALA A 139 7.79 -44.14 -9.37
C ALA A 139 6.96 -44.22 -8.08
N THR A 140 7.36 -45.06 -7.13
CA THR A 140 6.67 -45.20 -5.83
C THR A 140 6.88 -43.98 -4.95
N VAL A 141 8.09 -43.41 -4.97
CA VAL A 141 8.42 -42.19 -4.22
C VAL A 141 7.58 -40.99 -4.66
N LEU A 142 7.28 -40.86 -5.95
CA LEU A 142 6.45 -39.75 -6.45
C LEU A 142 5.01 -39.82 -5.90
N GLU A 143 4.43 -41.01 -5.85
CA GLU A 143 3.10 -41.24 -5.31
C GLU A 143 3.06 -41.02 -3.79
N GLU A 144 4.03 -41.58 -3.07
CA GLU A 144 4.13 -41.40 -1.62
C GLU A 144 4.39 -39.94 -1.23
N LYS A 145 5.16 -39.19 -2.03
CA LYS A 145 5.35 -37.74 -1.84
C LYS A 145 4.04 -36.97 -1.97
N LYS A 146 3.18 -37.33 -2.93
CA LYS A 146 1.84 -36.72 -3.06
C LYS A 146 0.97 -37.04 -1.85
N ASN A 147 1.01 -38.27 -1.35
CA ASN A 147 0.28 -38.67 -0.15
C ASN A 147 0.76 -37.90 1.08
N LEU A 148 2.09 -37.80 1.27
CA LEU A 148 2.69 -37.01 2.35
C LEU A 148 2.32 -35.52 2.27
N GLN A 149 2.23 -34.94 1.07
CA GLN A 149 1.76 -33.57 0.89
C GLN A 149 0.29 -33.41 1.29
N ARG A 150 -0.58 -34.39 0.98
CA ARG A 150 -1.98 -34.36 1.43
C ARG A 150 -2.08 -34.49 2.95
N ASP A 151 -1.31 -35.39 3.56
CA ASP A 151 -1.24 -35.55 5.01
C ASP A 151 -0.75 -34.26 5.69
N ALA A 152 0.29 -33.63 5.13
CA ALA A 152 0.81 -32.33 5.58
C ALA A 152 -0.30 -31.28 5.60
N LEU A 153 -1.06 -31.19 4.51
CA LEU A 153 -2.15 -30.23 4.36
C LEU A 153 -3.27 -30.49 5.36
N GLN A 154 -3.65 -31.75 5.56
CA GLN A 154 -4.69 -32.14 6.50
C GLN A 154 -4.28 -31.84 7.94
N LEU A 155 -3.05 -32.17 8.34
CA LEU A 155 -2.52 -31.88 9.67
C LEU A 155 -2.40 -30.38 9.94
N THR A 156 -1.94 -29.62 8.94
CA THR A 156 -1.88 -28.16 9.04
C THR A 156 -3.29 -27.57 9.19
N LYS A 157 -4.25 -28.03 8.38
CA LYS A 157 -5.65 -27.58 8.46
C LYS A 157 -6.29 -27.91 9.81
N ARG A 158 -6.02 -29.10 10.35
CA ARG A 158 -6.47 -29.51 11.69
C ARG A 158 -5.87 -28.59 12.75
N GLY A 159 -4.55 -28.39 12.75
CA GLY A 159 -3.89 -27.51 13.71
C GLY A 159 -4.38 -26.05 13.65
N TYR A 160 -4.65 -25.53 12.45
CA TYR A 160 -5.26 -24.21 12.29
C TYR A 160 -6.69 -24.13 12.85
N SER A 161 -7.49 -25.17 12.68
CA SER A 161 -8.85 -25.24 13.24
C SER A 161 -8.83 -25.34 14.76
N GLU A 162 -7.93 -26.12 15.33
CA GLU A 162 -7.81 -26.32 16.79
C GLU A 162 -7.39 -25.04 17.51
N LEU A 163 -6.42 -24.30 16.96
CA LEU A 163 -5.97 -23.04 17.54
C LEU A 163 -6.76 -21.80 17.07
N ASN A 164 -7.76 -21.96 16.18
CA ASN A 164 -8.50 -20.86 15.54
C ASN A 164 -7.56 -19.81 14.89
N VAL A 165 -6.56 -20.30 14.16
CA VAL A 165 -5.52 -19.48 13.54
C VAL A 165 -5.69 -19.51 12.02
N HIS A 166 -5.97 -18.34 11.43
CA HIS A 166 -6.03 -18.20 9.97
C HIS A 166 -4.77 -17.51 9.45
N PRO A 167 -4.06 -18.08 8.46
CA PRO A 167 -2.82 -17.48 7.95
C PRO A 167 -3.04 -16.07 7.39
N GLY A 168 -4.22 -15.77 6.85
CA GLY A 168 -4.59 -14.43 6.37
C GLY A 168 -4.69 -13.37 7.47
N LYS A 169 -4.96 -13.75 8.73
CA LYS A 169 -5.07 -12.80 9.85
C LYS A 169 -3.73 -12.11 10.13
N LEU A 170 -2.61 -12.80 9.94
CA LEU A 170 -1.28 -12.19 10.09
C LEU A 170 -1.05 -11.11 9.02
N LEU A 171 -1.43 -11.39 7.77
CA LEU A 171 -1.34 -10.42 6.68
C LEU A 171 -2.21 -9.19 6.94
N ILE A 172 -3.46 -9.40 7.37
CA ILE A 172 -4.38 -8.30 7.72
C ILE A 172 -3.79 -7.46 8.86
N LEU A 173 -3.22 -8.10 9.88
CA LEU A 173 -2.63 -7.40 11.02
C LEU A 173 -1.35 -6.63 10.65
N ALA A 174 -0.57 -7.13 9.67
CA ALA A 174 0.57 -6.43 9.11
C ALA A 174 0.15 -5.22 8.26
N LEU A 175 -0.84 -5.40 7.38
CA LEU A 175 -1.41 -4.31 6.57
C LEU A 175 -2.01 -3.22 7.45
N PHE A 176 -2.79 -3.61 8.47
CA PHE A 176 -3.38 -2.67 9.42
C PHE A 176 -2.32 -1.82 10.14
N GLY A 177 -1.19 -2.41 10.52
CA GLY A 177 -0.08 -1.68 11.13
C GLY A 177 0.62 -0.69 10.18
N SER A 178 0.56 -0.91 8.86
CA SER A 178 1.19 -0.02 7.87
C SER A 178 0.37 1.23 7.57
N ILE A 179 -0.96 1.19 7.74
CA ILE A 179 -1.88 2.28 7.40
C ILE A 179 -1.57 3.57 8.21
N PRO A 180 -1.38 3.53 9.55
CA PRO A 180 -1.01 4.72 10.31
C PRO A 180 0.31 5.36 9.87
N TRP A 181 1.28 4.54 9.46
CA TRP A 181 2.58 5.04 8.99
C TRP A 181 2.46 5.82 7.67
N LEU A 182 1.53 5.39 6.80
CA LEU A 182 1.18 6.15 5.59
C LEU A 182 0.61 7.52 5.96
N TYR A 183 -0.37 7.59 6.86
CA TYR A 183 -0.95 8.87 7.28
C TYR A 183 0.09 9.80 7.92
N PHE A 184 1.02 9.25 8.70
CA PHE A 184 2.13 10.01 9.26
C PHE A 184 3.04 10.60 8.18
N THR A 185 3.37 9.81 7.16
CA THR A 185 4.20 10.27 6.03
C THR A 185 3.48 11.34 5.21
N PHE A 186 2.19 11.17 4.92
CA PHE A 186 1.40 12.17 4.22
C PHE A 186 1.23 13.46 5.03
N GLY A 187 1.04 13.37 6.34
CA GLY A 187 0.95 14.54 7.22
C GLY A 187 2.22 15.37 7.22
N ILE A 188 3.39 14.74 7.33
CA ILE A 188 4.68 15.43 7.22
C ILE A 188 4.85 16.06 5.83
N ARG A 189 4.53 15.32 4.76
CA ARG A 189 4.61 15.87 3.39
C ARG A 189 3.73 17.09 3.19
N MET A 190 2.55 17.11 3.80
CA MET A 190 1.64 18.25 3.72
C MET A 190 2.26 19.51 4.33
N ILE A 191 2.96 19.36 5.47
CA ILE A 191 3.71 20.45 6.11
C ILE A 191 4.90 20.88 5.21
N CYS A 192 5.69 19.93 4.71
CA CYS A 192 6.85 20.23 3.86
C CYS A 192 6.48 20.88 2.51
N THR A 193 5.34 20.51 1.92
CA THR A 193 4.88 21.04 0.62
C THR A 193 4.30 22.45 0.74
N SER A 194 4.04 22.92 1.97
CA SER A 194 3.48 24.25 2.25
C SER A 194 4.49 25.15 2.98
N PRO A 195 5.67 25.46 2.37
CA PRO A 195 6.72 26.23 3.02
C PRO A 195 6.32 27.69 3.30
N ILE A 196 5.30 28.20 2.60
CA ILE A 196 4.71 29.53 2.85
C ILE A 196 3.98 29.55 4.21
N THR A 197 3.31 28.45 4.56
CA THR A 197 2.54 28.33 5.80
C THR A 197 3.44 28.01 6.98
N HIS A 198 4.52 27.25 6.77
CA HIS A 198 5.43 26.80 7.82
C HIS A 198 6.91 26.98 7.42
N PRO A 199 7.47 28.20 7.53
CA PRO A 199 8.85 28.47 7.12
C PRO A 199 9.89 27.80 8.03
N THR A 200 9.53 27.51 9.29
CA THR A 200 10.43 26.92 10.30
C THR A 200 10.93 25.53 9.90
N ILE A 201 10.15 24.76 9.15
CA ILE A 201 10.55 23.41 8.71
C ILE A 201 11.76 23.42 7.76
N SER A 202 11.95 24.52 7.02
CA SER A 202 13.09 24.66 6.10
C SER A 202 14.35 25.19 6.79
N GLN A 203 14.22 25.70 8.02
CA GLN A 203 15.30 26.37 8.75
C GLN A 203 15.86 25.49 9.89
N GLU A 204 15.09 24.53 10.39
CA GLU A 204 15.40 23.81 11.64
C GLU A 204 15.89 22.37 11.42
N GLY A 205 17.01 22.25 10.71
CA GLY A 205 17.72 20.99 10.48
C GLY A 205 18.58 20.47 11.62
N ILE A 206 19.20 19.31 11.40
CA ILE A 206 20.19 18.72 12.31
C ILE A 206 21.33 18.03 11.54
N LEU A 207 22.53 18.11 12.11
CA LEU A 207 23.76 17.47 11.61
C LEU A 207 24.05 17.79 10.14
N TRP A 208 23.77 16.84 9.22
CA TRP A 208 24.14 16.89 7.81
C TRP A 208 23.02 17.40 6.89
N PHE A 209 21.81 17.62 7.41
CA PHE A 209 20.69 18.19 6.66
C PHE A 209 20.13 19.42 7.40
N GLN A 210 20.21 20.58 6.76
CA GLN A 210 19.75 21.85 7.34
C GLN A 210 18.28 22.15 7.01
N ASN A 211 17.80 21.65 5.87
CA ASN A 211 16.43 21.81 5.41
C ASN A 211 15.72 20.45 5.48
N LEU A 212 14.66 20.33 6.31
CA LEU A 212 13.87 19.09 6.41
C LEU A 212 12.89 18.90 5.25
N ALA A 213 12.56 19.96 4.51
CA ALA A 213 11.68 19.88 3.35
C ALA A 213 12.39 19.38 2.09
N GLU A 214 13.73 19.37 2.09
CA GLU A 214 14.54 18.88 0.97
C GLU A 214 14.88 17.39 1.15
N ALA A 215 15.13 16.71 0.04
CA ALA A 215 15.63 15.33 0.07
C ALA A 215 17.04 15.27 0.69
N ASP A 216 17.36 14.17 1.38
CA ASP A 216 18.68 13.97 2.01
C ASP A 216 19.80 14.09 0.96
N PRO A 217 20.68 15.11 1.04
CA PRO A 217 21.73 15.34 0.05
C PRO A 217 22.77 14.21 0.00
N TYR A 218 22.99 13.51 1.11
CA TYR A 218 24.05 12.50 1.25
C TYR A 218 23.51 11.07 1.33
N GLY A 219 22.19 10.89 1.40
CA GLY A 219 21.55 9.57 1.48
C GLY A 219 21.89 8.77 2.76
N ILE A 220 22.33 9.45 3.82
CA ILE A 220 22.70 8.84 5.11
C ILE A 220 21.45 8.30 5.83
N LEU A 221 20.32 8.99 5.76
CA LEU A 221 19.05 8.57 6.38
C LEU A 221 18.54 7.24 5.79
N PRO A 222 18.40 7.08 4.45
CA PRO A 222 18.09 5.80 3.84
C PRO A 222 19.05 4.68 4.24
N LEU A 223 20.36 4.95 4.25
CA LEU A 223 21.36 3.95 4.63
C LEU A 223 21.21 3.52 6.09
N GLY A 224 21.00 4.48 6.99
CA GLY A 224 20.75 4.21 8.41
C GLY A 224 19.49 3.35 8.63
N PHE A 225 18.41 3.62 7.88
CA PHE A 225 17.20 2.81 7.92
C PHE A 225 17.45 1.37 7.44
N LEU A 226 18.23 1.19 6.37
CA LEU A 226 18.62 -0.14 5.88
C LEU A 226 19.41 -0.91 6.94
N ILE A 227 20.41 -0.28 7.55
CA ILE A 227 21.22 -0.89 8.62
C ILE A 227 20.33 -1.28 9.80
N HIS A 228 19.43 -0.39 10.24
CA HIS A 228 18.48 -0.69 11.32
C HIS A 228 17.60 -1.92 11.01
N SER A 229 17.08 -2.00 9.78
CA SER A 229 16.29 -3.15 9.33
C SER A 229 17.10 -4.46 9.31
N LEU A 230 18.34 -4.41 8.81
CA LEU A 230 19.25 -5.57 8.79
C LEU A 230 19.58 -6.07 10.19
N ILE A 231 19.85 -5.16 11.12
CA ILE A 231 20.09 -5.49 12.53
C ILE A 231 18.88 -6.23 13.09
N GLY A 232 17.66 -5.72 12.86
CA GLY A 232 16.43 -6.38 13.29
C GLY A 232 16.29 -7.82 12.75
N ILE A 233 16.59 -8.03 11.45
CA ILE A 233 16.55 -9.38 10.85
C ILE A 233 17.61 -10.29 11.48
N SER A 234 18.82 -9.79 11.71
CA SER A 234 19.91 -10.57 12.30
C SER A 234 19.58 -11.04 13.72
N PHE A 235 19.01 -10.18 14.56
CA PHE A 235 18.56 -10.55 15.91
C PHE A 235 17.47 -11.63 15.87
N ASN A 236 16.48 -11.47 14.99
CA ASN A 236 15.42 -12.48 14.81
C ASN A 236 15.93 -13.81 14.21
N ALA A 237 17.06 -13.79 13.49
CA ALA A 237 17.69 -15.00 12.98
C ALA A 237 18.40 -15.76 14.10
N VAL A 238 19.10 -15.05 14.99
CA VAL A 238 19.82 -15.61 16.16
C VAL A 238 18.86 -16.28 17.16
N GLU A 239 17.67 -15.73 17.36
CA GLU A 239 16.71 -16.25 18.34
C GLU A 239 16.10 -17.60 17.95
N LYS A 240 16.21 -18.04 16.69
CA LYS A 240 15.73 -19.37 16.30
C LYS A 240 16.75 -20.42 16.76
N PRO A 241 16.47 -21.26 17.76
CA PRO A 241 17.39 -22.31 18.17
C PRO A 241 17.70 -23.23 16.99
N ASP A 242 18.97 -23.61 16.86
CA ASP A 242 19.55 -24.40 15.77
C ASP A 242 18.91 -25.79 15.66
N TYR A 243 17.74 -25.88 15.03
CA TYR A 243 17.19 -27.16 14.56
C TYR A 243 18.00 -27.77 13.39
N PHE A 244 19.06 -27.09 12.93
CA PHE A 244 19.93 -27.54 11.84
C PHE A 244 21.19 -28.27 12.33
N ASN A 245 21.62 -28.09 13.59
CA ASN A 245 22.78 -28.83 14.11
C ASN A 245 22.47 -30.32 14.37
N ASP A 246 21.20 -30.66 14.67
CA ASP A 246 20.73 -32.06 14.74
C ASP A 246 20.63 -32.76 13.38
N GLN A 247 20.90 -32.07 12.26
CA GLN A 247 20.86 -32.66 10.91
C GLN A 247 22.24 -33.10 10.40
N THR A 248 23.30 -32.89 11.20
CA THR A 248 24.70 -33.23 10.83
C THR A 248 25.34 -34.30 11.72
N GLN A 249 24.56 -34.92 12.61
CA GLN A 249 24.93 -36.17 13.30
C GLN A 249 24.03 -37.31 12.84
#